data_AF-A0A0L8GG00-F1
#
_entry.id   AF-A0A0L8GG00-F1
#
_cell.length_a   1.000
_cell.length_b   1.000
_cell.length_c   1.000
_cell.angle_alpha   90.00
_cell.angle_beta   90.00
_cell.angle_gamma   90.00
#
_symmetry.space_group_name_H-M   'P 1'
#
loop_
_entity.id
_entity.type
_entity.pdbx_description
1 polymer ?
#
loop_
_entity_poly.entity_id
_entity_poly.type
_entity_poly.pdbx_seq_one_letter_code
_entity_poly.pdbx_strand_id
1 'polypeptide(L)'
;MESGAVSSVPAQSDRPTHASLENGRYERTPRSVGARIIVFFWWVFCALFLMTYTASLTNYLRIISQWDAHWSSMPVVADLQELSNQNVIKYGMLGSGSTSASFENSNVGFMRNIFNDIKNRNSFHSSIKDGVDRIRKSYEEPYAFIMESPSAMYLANRKPCDLMLILDPLAYERYFAFGFKTGFDHASIINQAIQEMRESGRLNELRNIWWKDQCATFDNVLQKPVRESFYSVTLGSFSGVLIMLAIGVILGSIVAGIEGLVTRRKYSVTGSI
;
A
#
# COMPACT_ATOMS: atom_id res chain seq x y z
N MET A 1 26.22 37.97 87.62
CA MET A 1 26.89 38.08 86.31
C MET A 1 26.09 37.21 85.37
N GLU A 2 25.43 37.64 84.31
CA GLU A 2 25.22 38.91 83.58
C GLU A 2 23.93 38.64 82.76
N SER A 3 22.98 39.57 82.66
CA SER A 3 22.70 40.36 81.43
C SER A 3 22.58 39.50 80.15
N GLY A 4 21.51 39.48 79.35
CA GLY A 4 20.34 40.34 79.19
C GLY A 4 19.71 40.09 77.80
N ALA A 5 18.68 40.88 77.48
CA ALA A 5 18.13 41.20 76.16
C ALA A 5 17.08 40.28 75.49
N VAL A 6 15.89 40.87 75.40
CA VAL A 6 14.75 40.64 74.52
C VAL A 6 15.12 40.88 73.04
N SER A 7 14.53 40.12 72.11
CA SER A 7 14.27 40.60 70.74
C SER A 7 13.18 39.77 70.04
N SER A 8 12.36 40.49 69.28
CA SER A 8 11.08 40.16 68.66
C SER A 8 11.16 39.50 67.26
N VAL A 9 10.03 38.90 66.86
CA VAL A 9 9.64 38.25 65.58
C VAL A 9 10.06 39.04 64.32
N PRO A 10 10.22 38.38 63.14
CA PRO A 10 9.15 38.55 62.13
C PRO A 10 8.79 37.27 61.35
N ALA A 11 7.59 37.32 60.77
CA ALA A 11 6.95 36.34 59.89
C ALA A 11 7.80 36.01 58.65
N GLN A 12 7.81 34.73 58.24
CA GLN A 12 8.41 34.31 56.98
C GLN A 12 7.33 33.90 55.97
N SER A 13 7.18 34.84 55.04
CA SER A 13 6.62 34.80 53.70
C SER A 13 6.85 33.48 52.92
N ASP A 14 5.86 33.19 52.08
CA ASP A 14 5.70 32.09 51.13
C ASP A 14 6.98 31.58 50.43
N ARG A 15 7.07 30.25 50.29
CA ARG A 15 7.65 29.64 49.09
C ARG A 15 6.98 28.30 48.79
N PRO A 16 6.32 28.11 47.63
CA PRO A 16 5.82 26.81 47.23
C PRO A 16 7.02 25.89 46.98
N THR A 17 7.13 24.82 47.76
CA THR A 17 8.15 23.79 47.58
C THR A 17 7.98 23.15 46.21
N HIS A 18 9.06 23.09 45.44
CA HIS A 18 9.24 22.53 44.09
C HIS A 18 8.81 21.05 43.91
N ALA A 19 8.21 20.41 44.91
CA ALA A 19 7.81 19.00 44.91
C ALA A 19 6.47 18.74 44.21
N SER A 20 5.73 19.76 43.77
CA SER A 20 4.40 19.60 43.17
C SER A 20 4.42 19.29 41.66
N LEU A 21 5.58 19.30 41.01
CA LEU A 21 5.70 19.14 39.55
C LEU A 21 6.05 17.71 39.10
N GLU A 22 6.53 16.84 39.99
CA GLU A 22 6.95 15.47 39.62
C GLU A 22 5.83 14.42 39.74
N ASN A 23 4.71 14.75 40.40
CA ASN A 23 3.55 13.88 40.46
C ASN A 23 2.37 14.58 39.79
N GLY A 24 2.30 14.51 38.45
CA GLY A 24 1.13 14.88 37.65
C GLY A 24 -0.05 13.93 37.85
N ARG A 25 -0.35 13.53 39.10
CA ARG A 25 -1.57 12.78 39.41
C ARG A 25 -2.74 13.76 39.30
N TYR A 26 -3.71 13.37 38.48
CA TYR A 26 -5.06 13.94 38.45
C TYR A 26 -5.72 13.82 39.84
N GLU A 27 -5.36 14.68 40.78
CA GLU A 27 -5.77 14.55 42.19
C GLU A 27 -7.15 15.11 42.50
N ARG A 28 -7.88 15.62 41.50
CA ARG A 28 -9.29 16.00 41.67
C ARG A 28 -10.14 15.59 40.48
N THR A 29 -10.96 14.55 40.66
CA THR A 29 -12.05 14.25 39.74
C THR A 29 -12.96 15.48 39.60
N PRO A 30 -13.41 15.84 38.39
CA PRO A 30 -14.30 16.98 38.22
C PRO A 30 -15.56 16.82 39.07
N ARG A 31 -15.81 17.81 39.93
CA ARG A 31 -17.02 17.85 40.77
C ARG A 31 -18.27 18.24 39.97
N SER A 32 -18.09 19.05 38.92
CA SER A 32 -19.15 19.47 37.98
C SER A 32 -19.55 18.33 37.04
N VAL A 33 -20.86 18.14 36.82
CA VAL A 33 -21.39 17.15 35.88
C VAL A 33 -20.99 17.50 34.46
N GLY A 34 -20.96 18.80 34.10
CA GLY A 34 -20.51 19.27 32.79
C GLY A 34 -19.05 18.89 32.51
N ALA A 35 -18.18 19.05 33.50
CA ALA A 35 -16.77 18.66 33.37
C ALA A 35 -16.59 17.12 33.27
N ARG A 36 -17.45 16.32 33.92
CA ARG A 36 -17.44 14.85 33.75
C ARG A 36 -17.83 14.43 32.34
N ILE A 37 -18.79 15.10 31.72
CA ILE A 37 -19.21 14.85 30.33
C ILE A 37 -18.04 15.13 29.38
N ILE A 38 -17.35 16.26 29.52
CA ILE A 38 -16.20 16.60 28.66
C ILE A 38 -15.10 15.55 28.78
N VAL A 39 -14.76 15.15 30.01
CA VAL A 39 -13.73 14.12 30.25
C VAL A 39 -14.14 12.77 29.66
N PHE A 40 -15.41 12.39 29.74
CA PHE A 40 -15.92 11.16 29.11
C PHE A 40 -15.73 11.18 27.59
N PHE A 41 -16.19 12.23 26.91
CA PHE A 41 -16.03 12.36 25.46
C PHE A 41 -14.57 12.47 25.02
N TRP A 42 -13.72 13.07 25.85
CA TRP A 42 -12.27 13.09 25.63
C TRP A 42 -11.65 11.68 25.66
N TRP A 43 -12.00 10.86 26.66
CA TRP A 43 -11.51 9.49 26.74
C TRP A 43 -12.01 8.62 25.59
N VAL A 44 -13.27 8.78 25.18
CA VAL A 44 -13.81 8.08 24.01
C VAL A 44 -13.11 8.53 22.72
N PHE A 45 -12.84 9.82 22.56
CA PHE A 45 -12.05 10.35 21.45
C PHE A 45 -10.66 9.71 21.40
N CYS A 46 -9.91 9.71 22.51
CA CYS A 46 -8.58 9.11 22.57
C CYS A 46 -8.61 7.61 22.23
N ALA A 47 -9.60 6.86 22.73
CA ALA A 47 -9.75 5.44 22.45
C ALA A 47 -10.02 5.18 20.96
N LEU A 48 -10.98 5.89 20.37
CA LEU A 48 -11.33 5.73 18.95
C LEU A 48 -10.20 6.18 18.02
N PHE A 49 -9.49 7.25 18.37
CA PHE A 49 -8.33 7.72 17.62
C PHE A 49 -7.19 6.70 17.64
N LEU A 50 -6.92 6.08 18.79
CA LEU A 50 -5.90 5.04 18.91
C LEU A 50 -6.28 3.78 18.13
N MET A 51 -7.56 3.37 18.15
CA MET A 51 -8.03 2.21 17.40
C MET A 51 -7.91 2.40 15.88
N THR A 52 -8.28 3.57 15.34
CA THR A 52 -8.14 3.84 13.91
C THR A 52 -6.68 4.00 13.49
N TYR A 53 -5.83 4.57 14.34
CA TYR A 53 -4.39 4.64 14.12
C TYR A 53 -3.73 3.25 14.13
N THR A 54 -4.08 2.38 15.08
CA THR A 54 -3.54 1.02 15.15
C THR A 54 -4.03 0.15 13.98
N ALA A 55 -5.28 0.30 13.55
CA ALA A 55 -5.81 -0.38 12.37
C ALA A 55 -5.05 0.01 11.09
N SER A 56 -4.76 1.31 10.91
CA SER A 56 -4.03 1.81 9.73
C SER A 56 -2.56 1.40 9.73
N LEU A 57 -1.91 1.43 10.90
CA LEU A 57 -0.55 0.91 11.08
C LEU A 57 -0.49 -0.60 10.81
N THR A 58 -1.46 -1.37 11.30
CA THR A 58 -1.50 -2.83 11.06
C THR A 58 -1.67 -3.13 9.57
N ASN A 59 -2.51 -2.37 8.87
CA ASN A 59 -2.65 -2.49 7.42
C ASN A 59 -1.33 -2.18 6.70
N TYR A 60 -0.64 -1.11 7.09
CA TYR A 60 0.69 -0.77 6.57
C TYR A 60 1.72 -1.88 6.78
N LEU A 61 1.82 -2.38 8.02
CA LEU A 61 2.77 -3.43 8.40
C LEU A 61 2.46 -4.74 7.69
N ARG A 62 1.18 -5.11 7.55
CA ARG A 62 0.77 -6.29 6.79
C ARG A 62 1.21 -6.17 5.34
N ILE A 63 0.91 -5.04 4.71
CA ILE A 63 1.33 -4.76 3.33
C ILE A 63 2.84 -4.88 3.20
N ILE A 64 3.64 -4.29 4.10
CA ILE A 64 5.11 -4.39 3.96
C ILE A 64 5.63 -5.80 4.28
N SER A 65 5.00 -6.53 5.20
CA SER A 65 5.45 -7.88 5.58
C SER A 65 5.26 -8.95 4.51
N GLN A 66 4.29 -8.77 3.61
CA GLN A 66 3.99 -9.71 2.53
C GLN A 66 4.81 -9.46 1.25
N TRP A 67 5.36 -8.26 1.09
CA TRP A 67 6.25 -7.94 -0.01
C TRP A 67 7.69 -8.17 0.45
N ASP A 68 8.38 -9.14 -0.15
CA ASP A 68 9.83 -9.29 0.04
C ASP A 68 10.49 -7.91 -0.20
N ALA A 69 11.40 -7.51 0.69
CA ALA A 69 11.92 -6.13 0.78
C ALA A 69 12.53 -5.58 -0.52
N HIS A 70 12.84 -6.45 -1.49
CA HIS A 70 13.31 -6.10 -2.82
C HIS A 70 12.21 -5.52 -3.74
N TRP A 71 10.97 -6.01 -3.65
CA TRP A 71 9.87 -5.66 -4.59
C TRP A 71 8.93 -4.57 -4.07
N SER A 72 8.98 -4.31 -2.76
CA SER A 72 8.13 -3.33 -2.04
C SER A 72 8.27 -1.89 -2.56
N SER A 73 9.36 -1.60 -3.27
CA SER A 73 9.75 -0.25 -3.71
C SER A 73 9.40 0.04 -5.18
N MET A 74 8.98 -0.97 -5.95
CA MET A 74 8.72 -0.80 -7.39
C MET A 74 7.27 -0.34 -7.63
N PRO A 75 7.04 0.68 -8.48
CA PRO A 75 5.69 1.07 -8.86
C PRO A 75 4.98 -0.12 -9.53
N VAL A 76 3.91 -0.59 -8.92
CA VAL A 76 3.14 -1.73 -9.44
C VAL A 76 2.29 -1.24 -10.60
N VAL A 77 2.76 -1.50 -11.81
CA VAL A 77 1.97 -1.34 -13.03
C VAL A 77 1.13 -2.60 -13.24
N ALA A 78 -0.17 -2.44 -13.43
CA ALA A 78 -1.09 -3.59 -13.54
C ALA A 78 -1.20 -4.14 -14.98
N ASP A 79 -1.05 -3.26 -15.97
CA ASP A 79 -1.24 -3.57 -17.40
C ASP A 79 -0.35 -2.70 -18.30
N LEU A 80 -0.26 -3.04 -19.59
CA LEU A 80 0.55 -2.28 -20.54
C LEU A 80 -0.03 -0.88 -20.80
N GLN A 81 -1.32 -0.65 -20.60
CA GLN A 81 -1.92 0.65 -20.79
C GLN A 81 -1.42 1.64 -19.72
N GLU A 82 -1.41 1.24 -18.46
CA GLU A 82 -0.81 1.99 -17.36
C GLU A 82 0.70 2.14 -17.57
N LEU A 83 1.39 1.10 -18.06
CA LEU A 83 2.81 1.17 -18.43
C LEU A 83 3.08 2.26 -19.47
N SER A 84 2.19 2.42 -20.45
CA SER A 84 2.31 3.42 -21.52
C SER A 84 2.03 4.85 -21.06
N ASN A 85 1.20 5.02 -20.02
CA ASN A 85 0.80 6.34 -19.51
C ASN A 85 1.78 6.91 -18.48
N GLN A 86 2.70 6.09 -17.97
CA GLN A 86 3.68 6.48 -16.95
C GLN A 86 5.08 6.66 -17.56
N ASN A 87 5.94 7.42 -16.87
CA ASN A 87 7.32 7.71 -17.32
C ASN A 87 8.42 7.23 -16.36
N VAL A 88 8.04 6.60 -15.26
CA VAL A 88 8.91 6.10 -14.19
C VAL A 88 9.62 4.80 -14.60
N ILE A 89 8.86 3.78 -15.01
CA ILE A 89 9.38 2.51 -15.51
C ILE A 89 9.74 2.65 -16.98
N LYS A 90 11.01 2.45 -17.30
CA LYS A 90 11.47 2.34 -18.69
C LYS A 90 11.13 0.96 -19.21
N TYR A 91 10.92 0.82 -20.50
CA TYR A 91 10.53 -0.46 -21.06
C TYR A 91 11.12 -0.67 -22.44
N GLY A 92 11.21 -1.94 -22.84
CA GLY A 92 11.70 -2.34 -24.16
C GLY A 92 11.19 -3.71 -24.56
N MET A 93 11.56 -4.09 -25.78
CA MET A 93 11.14 -5.35 -26.39
C MET A 93 12.25 -5.88 -27.30
N LEU A 94 12.12 -7.14 -27.72
CA LEU A 94 13.00 -7.70 -28.73
C LEU A 94 12.83 -6.95 -30.06
N GLY A 95 13.93 -6.51 -30.67
CA GLY A 95 13.90 -5.72 -31.91
C GLY A 95 13.29 -6.47 -33.08
N SER A 96 13.66 -7.74 -33.23
CA SER A 96 13.13 -8.65 -34.23
C SER A 96 12.18 -9.67 -33.58
N GLY A 97 10.91 -9.66 -33.96
CA GLY A 97 9.98 -10.66 -33.44
C GLY A 97 8.52 -10.42 -33.81
N SER A 98 7.72 -11.45 -33.54
CA SER A 98 6.25 -11.42 -33.64
C SER A 98 5.65 -10.31 -32.77
N THR A 99 6.24 -10.06 -31.59
CA THR A 99 5.76 -9.10 -30.59
C THR A 99 5.98 -7.67 -31.06
N SER A 100 7.20 -7.32 -31.51
CA SER A 100 7.49 -5.97 -32.01
C SER A 100 6.65 -5.63 -33.25
N ALA A 101 6.56 -6.55 -34.21
CA ALA A 101 5.72 -6.39 -35.39
C ALA A 101 4.22 -6.26 -35.04
N SER A 102 3.76 -6.93 -33.99
CA SER A 102 2.36 -6.83 -33.54
C SER A 102 2.06 -5.48 -32.89
N PHE A 103 3.00 -4.91 -32.14
CA PHE A 103 2.82 -3.59 -31.52
C PHE A 103 2.91 -2.47 -32.56
N GLU A 104 3.79 -2.62 -33.56
CA GLU A 104 3.92 -1.70 -34.70
C GLU A 104 2.63 -1.62 -35.53
N ASN A 105 2.07 -2.78 -35.88
CA ASN A 105 0.90 -2.88 -36.75
C ASN A 105 -0.44 -2.86 -35.98
N SER A 106 -0.41 -2.65 -34.66
CA SER A 106 -1.63 -2.67 -33.85
C SER A 106 -2.53 -1.47 -34.15
N ASN A 107 -3.84 -1.71 -34.21
CA ASN A 107 -4.85 -0.64 -34.24
C ASN A 107 -5.12 -0.04 -32.84
N VAL A 108 -4.57 -0.64 -31.79
CA VAL A 108 -4.76 -0.20 -30.40
C VAL A 108 -3.75 0.88 -30.05
N GLY A 109 -4.25 2.04 -29.60
CA GLY A 109 -3.44 3.24 -29.37
C GLY A 109 -2.28 3.04 -28.40
N PHE A 110 -2.50 2.39 -27.24
CA PHE A 110 -1.44 2.21 -26.24
C PHE A 110 -0.29 1.31 -26.74
N MET A 111 -0.59 0.27 -27.53
CA MET A 111 0.43 -0.62 -28.09
C MET A 111 1.32 0.12 -29.11
N ARG A 112 0.71 0.93 -29.97
CA ARG A 112 1.45 1.77 -30.92
C ARG A 112 2.28 2.83 -30.22
N ASN A 113 1.76 3.42 -29.15
CA ASN A 113 2.51 4.38 -28.32
C ASN A 113 3.73 3.71 -27.69
N ILE A 114 3.57 2.53 -27.09
CA ILE A 114 4.69 1.73 -26.56
C ILE A 114 5.75 1.47 -27.64
N PHE A 115 5.33 1.03 -28.84
CA PHE A 115 6.27 0.78 -29.93
C PHE A 115 7.05 2.04 -30.33
N ASN A 116 6.34 3.15 -30.52
CA ASN A 116 6.96 4.43 -30.88
C ASN A 116 7.90 4.93 -29.78
N ASP A 117 7.53 4.78 -28.51
CA ASP A 117 8.36 5.17 -27.37
C ASP A 117 9.65 4.34 -27.31
N ILE A 118 9.56 3.02 -27.53
CA ILE A 118 10.73 2.13 -27.59
C ILE A 118 11.62 2.52 -28.77
N LYS A 119 11.03 2.80 -29.93
CA LYS A 119 11.76 3.25 -31.12
C LYS A 119 12.47 4.58 -30.89
N ASN A 120 11.79 5.55 -30.29
CA ASN A 120 12.36 6.86 -29.98
C ASN A 120 13.49 6.78 -28.94
N ARG A 121 13.37 5.87 -27.96
CA ARG A 121 14.37 5.63 -26.92
C ARG A 121 15.45 4.61 -27.32
N ASN A 122 15.39 4.07 -28.54
CA ASN A 122 16.24 2.99 -29.03
C ASN A 122 16.37 1.80 -28.05
N SER A 123 15.27 1.41 -27.41
CA SER A 123 15.23 0.37 -26.37
C SER A 123 14.86 -1.01 -26.93
N PHE A 124 15.32 -1.31 -28.14
CA PHE A 124 15.20 -2.63 -28.75
C PHE A 124 16.38 -3.49 -28.35
N HIS A 125 16.09 -4.70 -27.88
CA HIS A 125 17.10 -5.68 -27.52
C HIS A 125 17.39 -6.66 -28.65
N SER A 126 18.63 -7.11 -28.74
CA SER A 126 19.08 -8.07 -29.76
C SER A 126 18.69 -9.52 -29.43
N SER A 127 18.54 -9.83 -28.14
CA SER A 127 18.15 -11.15 -27.64
C SER A 127 17.32 -11.04 -26.38
N ILE A 128 16.56 -12.09 -26.06
CA ILE A 128 15.81 -12.19 -24.80
C ILE A 128 16.76 -12.09 -23.60
N LYS A 129 17.93 -12.73 -23.68
CA LYS A 129 18.92 -12.69 -22.61
C LYS A 129 19.39 -11.26 -22.32
N ASP A 130 19.65 -10.49 -23.37
CA ASP A 130 20.05 -9.08 -23.26
C ASP A 130 18.97 -8.23 -22.57
N GLY A 131 17.70 -8.43 -22.92
CA GLY A 131 16.57 -7.76 -22.26
C GLY A 131 16.43 -8.12 -20.77
N VAL A 132 16.61 -9.41 -20.43
CA VAL A 132 16.59 -9.87 -19.03
C VAL A 132 17.79 -9.34 -18.24
N ASP A 133 18.98 -9.36 -18.83
CA ASP A 133 20.19 -8.83 -18.19
C ASP A 133 20.08 -7.31 -18.01
N ARG A 134 19.38 -6.60 -18.91
CA ARG A 134 19.06 -5.17 -18.72
C ARG A 134 18.19 -4.95 -17.49
N ILE A 135 17.13 -5.75 -17.28
CA ILE A 135 16.31 -5.69 -16.06
C ILE A 135 17.19 -5.85 -14.82
N ARG A 136 18.03 -6.88 -14.79
CA ARG A 136 18.89 -7.21 -13.63
C ARG A 136 19.95 -6.15 -13.32
N LYS A 137 20.39 -5.38 -14.31
CA LYS A 137 21.33 -4.27 -14.12
C LYS A 137 20.64 -2.98 -13.69
N SER A 138 19.32 -2.92 -13.79
CA SER A 138 18.49 -1.73 -13.61
C SER A 138 18.03 -1.56 -12.16
N TYR A 139 18.99 -1.43 -11.23
CA TYR A 139 18.66 -1.28 -9.80
C TYR A 139 18.12 0.13 -9.47
N GLU A 140 18.68 1.17 -10.07
CA GLU A 140 18.30 2.57 -9.81
C GLU A 140 17.15 3.04 -10.71
N GLU A 141 17.05 2.48 -11.91
CA GLU A 141 16.01 2.80 -12.89
C GLU A 141 15.13 1.57 -13.16
N PRO A 142 13.86 1.56 -12.71
CA PRO A 142 12.99 0.43 -12.93
C PRO A 142 12.79 0.19 -14.43
N TYR A 143 12.98 -1.07 -14.84
CA TYR A 143 12.92 -1.46 -16.24
C TYR A 143 12.01 -2.68 -16.45
N ALA A 144 11.16 -2.63 -17.47
CA ALA A 144 10.27 -3.71 -17.87
C ALA A 144 10.61 -4.23 -19.28
N PHE A 145 10.65 -5.55 -19.44
CA PHE A 145 10.87 -6.17 -20.74
C PHE A 145 9.59 -6.86 -21.23
N ILE A 146 9.07 -6.41 -22.36
CA ILE A 146 7.83 -6.91 -22.96
C ILE A 146 8.18 -8.08 -23.88
N MET A 147 7.61 -9.24 -23.60
CA MET A 147 7.85 -10.48 -24.36
C MET A 147 6.66 -11.44 -24.30
N GLU A 148 6.74 -12.55 -25.03
CA GLU A 148 5.71 -13.59 -25.05
C GLU A 148 5.53 -14.26 -23.69
N SER A 149 4.27 -14.40 -23.24
CA SER A 149 3.90 -14.96 -21.92
C SER A 149 4.57 -16.29 -21.57
N PRO A 150 4.61 -17.33 -22.43
CA PRO A 150 5.22 -18.62 -22.05
C PRO A 150 6.73 -18.50 -21.78
N SER A 151 7.42 -17.64 -22.52
CA SER A 151 8.84 -17.34 -22.33
C SER A 151 9.06 -16.52 -21.06
N ALA A 152 8.21 -15.52 -20.80
CA ALA A 152 8.27 -14.71 -19.58
C ALA A 152 8.01 -15.56 -18.33
N MET A 153 6.97 -16.40 -18.35
CA MET A 153 6.65 -17.35 -17.28
C MET A 153 7.81 -18.30 -17.01
N TYR A 154 8.43 -18.83 -18.08
CA TYR A 154 9.61 -19.69 -17.92
C TYR A 154 10.73 -18.96 -17.20
N LEU A 155 11.09 -17.76 -17.64
CA LEU A 155 12.24 -17.02 -17.12
C LEU A 155 12.03 -16.52 -15.69
N ALA A 156 10.82 -16.06 -15.36
CA ALA A 156 10.49 -15.59 -14.03
C ALA A 156 10.52 -16.71 -12.97
N ASN A 157 10.27 -17.95 -13.39
CA ASN A 157 10.28 -19.12 -12.51
C ASN A 157 11.64 -19.84 -12.42
N ARG A 158 12.73 -19.15 -12.77
CA ARG A 158 14.08 -19.71 -12.71
C ARG A 158 14.90 -18.99 -11.67
N LYS A 159 15.80 -19.74 -11.04
CA LYS A 159 16.79 -19.15 -10.13
C LYS A 159 17.59 -18.06 -10.87
N PRO A 160 17.87 -16.92 -10.22
CA PRO A 160 17.75 -16.67 -8.78
C PRO A 160 16.37 -16.17 -8.29
N CYS A 161 15.29 -16.32 -9.07
CA CYS A 161 13.93 -15.89 -8.72
C CYS A 161 13.85 -14.37 -8.52
N ASP A 162 14.59 -13.65 -9.35
CA ASP A 162 14.86 -12.21 -9.29
C ASP A 162 14.07 -11.41 -10.34
N LEU A 163 13.03 -12.02 -10.92
CA LEU A 163 12.18 -11.39 -11.93
C LEU A 163 10.73 -11.47 -11.49
N MET A 164 10.02 -10.37 -11.64
CA MET A 164 8.57 -10.29 -11.45
C MET A 164 7.87 -10.42 -12.80
N LEU A 165 6.91 -11.34 -12.90
CA LEU A 165 6.04 -11.47 -14.07
C LEU A 165 4.78 -10.64 -13.87
N ILE A 166 4.40 -9.86 -14.88
CA ILE A 166 3.13 -9.15 -14.95
C ILE A 166 2.43 -9.63 -16.21
N LEU A 167 1.31 -10.33 -16.06
CA LEU A 167 0.48 -10.80 -17.17
C LEU A 167 -0.56 -9.73 -17.51
N ASP A 168 -0.53 -9.24 -18.74
CA ASP A 168 -1.51 -8.25 -19.21
C ASP A 168 -2.71 -8.92 -19.89
N PRO A 169 -3.94 -8.78 -19.35
CA PRO A 169 -5.16 -9.29 -19.98
C PRO A 169 -5.55 -8.55 -21.28
N LEU A 170 -5.01 -7.35 -21.54
CA LEU A 170 -5.27 -6.55 -22.73
C LEU A 170 -4.29 -6.87 -23.87
N ALA A 171 -3.25 -7.66 -23.61
CA ALA A 171 -2.36 -8.15 -24.65
C ALA A 171 -3.10 -9.15 -25.55
N TYR A 172 -2.78 -9.15 -26.84
CA TYR A 172 -3.36 -10.13 -27.77
C TYR A 172 -3.00 -11.55 -27.35
N GLU A 173 -4.00 -12.42 -27.21
CA GLU A 173 -3.77 -13.85 -27.09
C GLU A 173 -3.18 -14.40 -28.38
N ARG A 174 -2.08 -15.14 -28.25
CA ARG A 174 -1.39 -15.78 -29.38
C ARG A 174 -1.05 -17.21 -29.02
N TYR A 175 -1.04 -18.05 -30.05
CA TYR A 175 -0.84 -19.48 -29.91
C TYR A 175 0.35 -19.91 -30.78
N PHE A 176 1.16 -20.82 -30.24
CA PHE A 176 2.16 -21.51 -31.05
C PHE A 176 1.48 -22.58 -31.91
N ALA A 177 1.97 -22.73 -33.14
CA ALA A 177 1.49 -23.70 -34.09
C ALA A 177 2.66 -24.31 -34.88
N PHE A 178 2.45 -25.51 -35.40
CA PHE A 178 3.38 -26.10 -36.36
C PHE A 178 3.16 -25.48 -37.74
N GLY A 179 4.21 -24.90 -38.31
CA GLY A 179 4.20 -24.40 -39.67
C GLY A 179 4.58 -25.51 -40.66
N PHE A 180 3.72 -25.76 -41.65
CA PHE A 180 3.99 -26.73 -42.72
C PHE A 180 4.11 -26.02 -44.07
N LYS A 181 4.86 -26.63 -44.99
CA LYS A 181 4.88 -26.19 -46.39
C LYS A 181 3.47 -26.33 -46.99
N THR A 182 3.08 -25.39 -47.86
CA THR A 182 1.83 -25.46 -48.61
C THR A 182 1.74 -26.79 -49.37
N GLY A 183 0.61 -27.49 -49.24
CA GLY A 183 0.39 -28.81 -49.86
C GLY A 183 1.01 -29.99 -49.12
N PHE A 184 1.33 -29.86 -47.83
CA PHE A 184 1.80 -30.97 -47.02
C PHE A 184 0.67 -31.93 -46.64
N ASP A 185 0.69 -33.13 -47.23
CA ASP A 185 -0.41 -34.12 -47.14
C ASP A 185 -0.71 -34.62 -45.72
N HIS A 186 0.26 -34.55 -44.80
CA HIS A 186 0.11 -35.10 -43.44
C HIS A 186 -0.28 -34.04 -42.40
N ALA A 187 -0.54 -32.79 -42.81
CA ALA A 187 -0.93 -31.73 -41.88
C ALA A 187 -2.18 -32.10 -41.07
N SER A 188 -3.16 -32.76 -41.71
CA SER A 188 -4.41 -33.21 -41.08
C SER A 188 -4.15 -34.24 -39.97
N ILE A 189 -3.29 -35.23 -40.25
CA ILE A 189 -2.93 -36.28 -39.29
C ILE A 189 -2.23 -35.69 -38.07
N ILE A 190 -1.32 -34.74 -38.27
CA ILE A 190 -0.63 -34.06 -37.17
C ILE A 190 -1.61 -33.21 -36.34
N ASN A 191 -2.52 -32.49 -36.98
CA ASN A 191 -3.55 -31.72 -36.27
C ASN A 191 -4.43 -32.61 -35.40
N GLN A 192 -4.84 -33.77 -35.90
CA GLN A 192 -5.59 -34.76 -35.14
C GLN A 192 -4.77 -35.27 -33.94
N ALA A 193 -3.51 -35.63 -34.15
CA ALA A 193 -2.64 -36.08 -33.06
C ALA A 193 -2.44 -34.99 -31.98
N ILE A 194 -2.34 -33.71 -32.36
CA ILE A 194 -2.26 -32.59 -31.41
C ILE A 194 -3.56 -32.46 -30.61
N GLN A 195 -4.71 -32.65 -31.25
CA GLN A 195 -6.00 -32.64 -30.57
C GLN A 195 -6.09 -33.79 -29.56
N GLU A 196 -5.72 -35.01 -29.94
CA GLU A 196 -5.68 -36.17 -29.04
C GLU A 196 -4.74 -35.94 -27.85
N MET A 197 -3.56 -35.34 -28.07
CA MET A 197 -2.64 -34.97 -26.98
C MET A 197 -3.20 -33.89 -26.06
N ARG A 198 -4.09 -33.02 -26.56
CA ARG A 198 -4.78 -32.00 -25.75
C ARG A 198 -5.88 -32.63 -24.91
N GLU A 199 -6.72 -33.47 -25.53
CA GLU A 199 -7.85 -34.15 -24.89
C GLU A 199 -7.39 -35.16 -23.83
N SER A 200 -6.33 -35.91 -24.11
CA SER A 200 -5.71 -36.83 -23.14
C SER A 200 -4.96 -36.13 -22.00
N GLY A 201 -4.74 -34.81 -22.08
CA GLY A 201 -3.97 -34.05 -21.11
C GLY A 201 -2.46 -34.21 -21.21
N ARG A 202 -1.95 -34.97 -22.20
CA ARG A 202 -0.50 -35.19 -22.41
C ARG A 202 0.27 -33.89 -22.62
N LEU A 203 -0.32 -32.89 -23.28
CA LEU A 203 0.31 -31.57 -23.42
C LEU A 203 0.50 -30.86 -22.08
N ASN A 204 -0.43 -31.02 -21.14
CA ASN A 204 -0.31 -30.44 -19.81
C ASN A 204 0.77 -31.15 -18.99
N GLU A 205 0.87 -32.48 -19.12
CA GLU A 205 1.95 -33.24 -18.50
C GLU A 205 3.33 -32.80 -19.00
N LEU A 206 3.49 -32.65 -20.32
CA LEU A 206 4.72 -32.13 -20.92
C LEU A 206 5.02 -30.72 -20.41
N ARG A 207 4.02 -29.83 -20.33
CA ARG A 207 4.19 -28.50 -19.74
C ARG A 207 4.75 -28.60 -18.32
N ASN A 208 4.17 -29.43 -17.47
CA ASN A 208 4.61 -29.58 -16.07
C ASN A 208 6.05 -30.12 -15.96
N ILE A 209 6.48 -30.97 -16.90
CA ILE A 209 7.85 -31.47 -16.95
C ILE A 209 8.85 -30.35 -17.30
N TRP A 210 8.54 -29.55 -18.33
CA TRP A 210 9.48 -28.55 -18.87
C TRP A 210 9.43 -27.20 -18.14
N TRP A 211 8.28 -26.83 -17.57
CA TRP A 211 8.05 -25.60 -16.81
C TRP A 211 8.03 -25.81 -15.29
N LYS A 212 8.52 -26.96 -14.80
CA LYS A 212 8.55 -27.27 -13.36
C LYS A 212 9.12 -26.11 -12.54
N ASP A 213 8.37 -25.74 -11.49
CA ASP A 213 8.72 -24.59 -10.65
C ASP A 213 10.05 -24.79 -9.95
N GLN A 214 10.91 -23.77 -10.04
CA GLN A 214 12.19 -23.73 -9.33
C GLN A 214 12.22 -22.65 -8.24
N CYS A 215 11.18 -21.81 -8.19
CA CYS A 215 10.99 -20.75 -7.23
C CYS A 215 9.80 -21.10 -6.33
N ALA A 216 9.98 -21.06 -5.01
CA ALA A 216 8.96 -21.48 -4.04
C ALA A 216 7.69 -20.61 -4.03
N THR A 217 7.75 -19.42 -4.64
CA THR A 217 6.71 -18.38 -4.60
C THR A 217 6.05 -18.12 -5.96
N PHE A 218 6.33 -18.91 -7.00
CA PHE A 218 5.88 -18.60 -8.36
C PHE A 218 4.34 -18.60 -8.52
N ASP A 219 3.62 -19.44 -7.76
CA ASP A 219 2.15 -19.42 -7.75
C ASP A 219 1.56 -18.08 -7.30
N ASN A 220 2.25 -17.35 -6.40
CA ASN A 220 1.83 -16.02 -5.95
C ASN A 220 2.17 -14.92 -6.97
N VAL A 221 3.08 -15.19 -7.92
CA VAL A 221 3.49 -14.27 -8.99
C VAL A 221 2.50 -14.32 -10.17
N LEU A 222 1.78 -15.43 -10.34
CA LEU A 222 0.74 -15.59 -11.37
C LEU A 222 -0.55 -14.84 -11.02
N GLN A 223 -0.77 -14.53 -9.74
CA GLN A 223 -1.85 -13.64 -9.35
C GLN A 223 -1.46 -12.21 -9.75
N LYS A 224 -2.38 -11.50 -10.43
CA LYS A 224 -2.31 -10.04 -10.59
C LYS A 224 -1.78 -9.47 -9.29
N PRO A 225 -0.77 -8.57 -9.28
CA PRO A 225 -0.32 -7.97 -8.05
C PRO A 225 -1.56 -7.33 -7.44
N VAL A 226 -2.12 -7.98 -6.42
CA VAL A 226 -3.28 -7.47 -5.73
C VAL A 226 -2.72 -6.21 -5.12
N ARG A 227 -3.11 -5.06 -5.67
CA ARG A 227 -2.95 -3.77 -4.99
C ARG A 227 -3.79 -3.91 -3.73
N GLU A 228 -3.22 -4.51 -2.71
CA GLU A 228 -3.63 -4.26 -1.36
C GLU A 228 -3.30 -2.81 -1.13
N SER A 229 -4.27 -2.00 -1.52
CA SER A 229 -4.16 -0.57 -1.56
C SER A 229 -3.92 -0.17 -0.13
N PHE A 230 -2.75 0.42 0.14
CA PHE A 230 -2.56 1.11 1.39
C PHE A 230 -3.63 2.20 1.45
N TYR A 231 -4.67 1.99 2.25
CA TYR A 231 -5.66 3.00 2.54
C TYR A 231 -4.95 4.09 3.35
N SER A 232 -4.50 5.14 2.66
CA SER A 232 -3.93 6.30 3.32
C SER A 232 -5.03 6.95 4.15
N VAL A 233 -4.88 6.86 5.47
CA VAL A 233 -5.82 7.47 6.40
C VAL A 233 -5.56 8.98 6.40
N THR A 234 -6.34 9.69 5.59
CA THR A 234 -6.32 11.14 5.52
C THR A 234 -7.16 11.75 6.64
N LEU A 235 -7.00 13.06 6.88
CA LEU A 235 -7.73 13.79 7.92
C LEU A 235 -9.27 13.60 7.83
N GLY A 236 -9.79 13.42 6.62
CA GLY A 236 -11.21 13.14 6.37
C GLY A 236 -11.69 11.81 6.97
N SER A 237 -10.80 10.83 7.14
CA SER A 237 -11.09 9.55 7.80
C SER A 237 -11.33 9.70 9.31
N PHE A 238 -10.82 10.79 9.91
CA PHE A 238 -11.03 11.14 11.33
C PHE A 238 -12.22 12.08 11.55
N SER A 239 -12.92 12.48 10.48
CA SER A 239 -14.03 13.45 10.55
C SER A 239 -15.11 13.03 11.56
N GLY A 240 -15.52 11.75 11.57
CA GLY A 240 -16.51 11.25 12.52
C GLY A 240 -16.05 11.34 13.99
N VAL A 241 -14.79 11.03 14.26
CA VAL A 241 -14.21 11.07 15.61
C VAL A 241 -14.06 12.53 16.09
N LEU A 242 -13.73 13.46 15.18
CA LEU A 242 -13.66 14.90 15.45
C LEU A 242 -15.04 15.52 15.70
N ILE A 243 -16.06 15.14 14.92
CA ILE A 243 -17.44 15.60 15.13
C ILE A 243 -17.97 15.14 16.49
N MET A 244 -17.66 13.90 16.87
CA MET A 244 -18.04 13.34 18.17
C MET A 244 -17.42 14.12 19.34
N LEU A 245 -16.15 14.51 19.23
CA LEU A 245 -15.49 15.38 20.20
C LEU A 245 -16.16 16.75 20.29
N ALA A 246 -16.49 17.37 19.15
CA ALA A 246 -17.17 18.67 19.11
C ALA A 246 -18.53 18.63 19.82
N ILE A 247 -19.33 17.58 19.59
CA ILE A 247 -20.61 17.37 20.27
C ILE A 247 -20.40 17.24 21.79
N GLY A 248 -19.39 16.49 22.22
CA GLY A 248 -19.05 16.33 23.63
C GLY A 248 -18.69 17.65 24.32
N VAL A 249 -17.91 18.50 23.65
CA VAL A 249 -17.54 19.83 24.16
C VAL A 249 -18.76 20.75 24.24
N ILE A 250 -19.63 20.74 23.23
CA ILE A 250 -20.85 21.57 23.21
C ILE A 250 -21.79 21.17 24.34
N LEU A 251 -22.10 19.87 24.48
CA LEU A 251 -22.98 19.36 25.54
C LEU A 251 -22.39 19.64 26.92
N GLY A 252 -21.10 19.38 27.12
CA GLY A 252 -20.41 19.65 28.37
C GLY A 252 -20.43 21.13 28.76
N SER A 253 -20.25 22.03 27.77
CA SER A 253 -20.30 23.48 27.99
C SER A 253 -21.71 23.97 28.36
N ILE A 254 -22.76 23.41 27.73
CA ILE A 254 -24.16 23.72 28.07
C ILE A 254 -24.45 23.33 29.52
N VAL A 255 -24.07 22.11 29.91
CA VAL A 255 -24.30 21.62 31.29
C VAL A 255 -23.51 22.43 32.31
N ALA A 256 -22.25 22.77 32.02
CA ALA A 256 -21.44 23.63 32.88
C ALA A 256 -22.04 25.05 33.01
N GLY A 257 -22.60 25.59 31.93
CA GLY A 257 -23.31 26.88 31.93
C GLY A 257 -24.55 26.85 32.82
N ILE A 258 -25.37 25.79 32.73
CA ILE A 258 -26.56 25.61 33.57
C ILE A 258 -26.17 25.47 35.05
N GLU A 259 -25.15 24.67 35.37
CA GLU A 259 -24.63 24.54 36.74
C GLU A 259 -24.13 25.89 37.29
N GLY A 260 -23.44 26.68 36.45
CA GLY A 260 -22.98 28.03 36.80
C GLY A 260 -24.13 28.98 37.11
N LEU A 261 -25.19 28.97 36.30
CA LEU A 261 -26.39 29.80 36.52
C LEU A 261 -27.15 29.40 37.80
N VAL A 262 -27.31 28.10 38.06
CA VAL A 262 -27.96 27.59 39.29
C VAL A 262 -27.15 27.94 40.53
N THR A 263 -25.83 27.82 40.46
CA THR A 263 -24.93 28.18 41.57
C THR A 263 -24.99 29.67 41.85
N ARG A 264 -24.91 30.53 40.82
CA ARG A 264 -25.05 31.98 40.97
C ARG A 264 -26.40 32.38 41.59
N ARG A 265 -27.51 31.75 41.20
CA ARG A 265 -28.83 31.98 41.82
C ARG A 265 -28.85 31.60 43.30
N LYS A 266 -28.24 30.48 43.70
CA LYS A 266 -28.17 30.09 45.13
C LYS A 266 -27.37 31.07 45.99
N TYR A 267 -26.24 31.59 45.49
CA TYR A 267 -25.46 32.59 46.21
C TYR A 267 -26.17 33.95 46.32
N SER A 268 -26.91 34.37 45.29
CA SER A 268 -27.70 35.62 45.33
C SER A 268 -28.84 35.61 46.35
N VAL A 269 -29.37 34.44 46.72
CA VAL A 269 -30.47 34.30 47.70
C VAL A 269 -29.94 34.19 49.14
N THR A 270 -28.69 33.76 49.32
CA THR A 270 -28.08 33.62 50.65
C THR A 270 -27.37 34.89 51.13
N GLY A 271 -27.08 35.83 50.21
CA GLY A 271 -26.49 37.14 50.53
C GLY A 271 -27.50 38.23 50.92
N SER A 272 -28.78 37.88 51.10
CA SER A 272 -29.85 38.81 51.49
C SER A 272 -30.47 38.49 52.87
N ILE A 273 -29.71 37.87 53.77
CA ILE A 273 -30.05 37.69 55.20
C ILE A 273 -28.93 38.29 56.03
#